data_AF-A0A7W3TNL6-F1
#
_entry.id   AF-A0A7W3TNL6-F1
#
_cell.length_a   1.000
_cell.length_b   1.000
_cell.length_c   1.000
_cell.angle_alpha   90.00
_cell.angle_beta   90.00
_cell.angle_gamma   90.00
#
_symmetry.space_group_name_H-M   'P 1'
#
loop_
_entity.id
_entity.type
_entity.pdbx_description
1 polymer ?
#
loop_
_entity_poly.entity_id
_entity_poly.type
_entity_poly.pdbx_seq_one_letter_code
_entity_poly.pdbx_strand_id
1 'polypeptide(L)'
;MYTRPDSLREAHARAEATFAEVLDRAGRGLDPLFERRLDQHQRQLRSLLGEDADVASDAIDAAKRVIGAADPGAPLLMLAMARETLASTVRRHLSMVREAA
;
A
#
# COMPACT_ATOMS: atom_id res chain seq x y z
N MET A 1 -3.97 22.58 -8.07
CA MET A 1 -3.46 22.20 -6.74
C MET A 1 -4.39 21.11 -6.23
N TYR A 2 -3.93 19.85 -6.12
CA TYR A 2 -4.79 18.76 -5.67
C TYR A 2 -5.14 18.93 -4.19
N THR A 3 -6.38 18.62 -3.82
CA THR A 3 -6.74 18.55 -2.40
C THR A 3 -6.06 17.34 -1.76
N ARG A 4 -5.77 17.40 -0.45
CA ARG A 4 -5.18 16.27 0.29
C ARG A 4 -6.00 14.96 0.14
N PRO A 5 -7.35 14.97 0.12
CA PRO A 5 -8.17 13.80 -0.20
C PRO A 5 -7.92 13.19 -1.57
N ASP A 6 -7.86 14.01 -2.62
CA ASP A 6 -7.63 13.50 -3.98
C ASP A 6 -6.24 12.89 -4.10
N SER A 7 -5.25 13.52 -3.47
CA SER A 7 -3.88 13.02 -3.39
C SER A 7 -3.80 11.66 -2.70
N LEU A 8 -4.56 11.46 -1.61
CA LEU A 8 -4.65 10.18 -0.90
C LEU A 8 -5.35 9.11 -1.73
N ARG A 9 -6.47 9.44 -2.39
CA ARG A 9 -7.20 8.51 -3.26
C ARG A 9 -6.32 8.02 -4.40
N GLU A 10 -5.62 8.93 -5.07
CA GLU A 10 -4.71 8.57 -6.17
C GLU A 10 -3.50 7.77 -5.70
N ALA A 11 -2.88 8.15 -4.58
CA ALA A 11 -1.75 7.42 -4.02
C ALA A 11 -2.14 5.98 -3.66
N HIS A 12 -3.31 5.79 -3.06
CA HIS A 12 -3.85 4.47 -2.75
C HIS A 12 -4.15 3.66 -4.01
N ALA A 13 -4.80 4.26 -5.01
CA ALA A 13 -5.09 3.58 -6.28
C ALA A 13 -3.82 3.10 -7.01
N ARG A 14 -2.75 3.91 -7.01
CA ARG A 14 -1.46 3.51 -7.58
C ARG A 14 -0.79 2.38 -6.78
N ALA A 15 -0.88 2.42 -5.46
CA ALA A 15 -0.36 1.33 -4.62
C ALA A 15 -1.12 0.01 -4.86
N GLU A 16 -2.45 0.07 -4.97
CA GLU A 16 -3.29 -1.10 -5.28
C GLU A 16 -2.96 -1.72 -6.65
N ALA A 17 -2.73 -0.90 -7.67
CA ALA A 17 -2.26 -1.40 -8.97
C ALA A 17 -0.89 -2.11 -8.83
N THR A 18 0.03 -1.53 -8.08
CA THR A 18 1.32 -2.18 -7.78
C THR A 18 1.14 -3.47 -6.98
N PHE A 19 0.19 -3.56 -6.05
CA PHE A 19 -0.12 -4.81 -5.33
C PHE A 19 -0.70 -5.88 -6.24
N ALA A 20 -1.50 -5.54 -7.24
CA ALA A 20 -1.93 -6.50 -8.24
C ALA A 20 -0.72 -7.09 -8.99
N GLU A 21 0.24 -6.26 -9.40
CA GLU A 21 1.48 -6.73 -10.02
C GLU A 21 2.36 -7.59 -9.08
N VAL A 22 2.29 -7.36 -7.76
CA VAL A 22 2.96 -8.19 -6.74
C VAL A 22 2.44 -9.63 -6.77
N LEU A 23 1.14 -9.81 -6.96
CA LEU A 23 0.52 -11.15 -7.02
C LEU A 23 1.05 -11.95 -8.21
N ASP A 24 1.18 -11.32 -9.38
CA ASP A 24 1.74 -11.96 -10.59
C ASP A 24 3.23 -12.29 -10.46
N ARG A 25 3.93 -11.57 -9.58
CA ARG A 25 5.38 -11.68 -9.32
C ARG A 25 5.71 -12.49 -8.06
N ALA A 26 4.73 -13.09 -7.40
CA ALA A 26 4.93 -13.83 -6.15
C ALA A 26 6.03 -14.90 -6.31
N GLY A 27 6.99 -14.90 -5.38
CA GLY A 27 8.12 -15.83 -5.36
C GLY A 27 9.14 -15.71 -6.50
N ARG A 28 9.08 -14.66 -7.33
CA ARG A 28 10.04 -14.45 -8.44
C ARG A 28 11.33 -13.73 -8.04
N GLY A 29 11.46 -13.33 -6.78
CA GLY A 29 12.57 -12.54 -6.28
C GLY A 29 12.36 -11.04 -6.48
N LEU A 30 12.82 -10.25 -5.51
CA LEU A 30 12.58 -8.81 -5.47
C LEU A 30 13.67 -8.07 -6.27
N ASP A 31 13.29 -7.48 -7.39
CA ASP A 31 14.20 -6.64 -8.17
C ASP A 31 14.32 -5.21 -7.57
N PRO A 32 15.51 -4.57 -7.66
CA PRO A 32 15.74 -3.27 -7.02
C PRO A 32 14.85 -2.12 -7.53
N LEU A 33 14.38 -2.17 -8.78
CA LEU A 33 13.53 -1.11 -9.32
C LEU A 33 12.12 -1.23 -8.76
N PHE A 34 11.60 -2.45 -8.66
CA PHE A 34 10.31 -2.73 -8.06
C PHE A 34 10.30 -2.43 -6.57
N GLU A 35 11.38 -2.77 -5.85
CA GLU A 35 11.55 -2.39 -4.44
C GLU A 35 11.51 -0.87 -4.25
N ARG A 36 12.24 -0.11 -5.07
CA ARG A 36 12.22 1.35 -5.03
C ARG A 36 10.83 1.93 -5.31
N ARG A 37 10.06 1.31 -6.20
CA ARG A 37 8.66 1.70 -6.49
C ARG A 37 7.77 1.48 -5.27
N LEU A 38 7.89 0.33 -4.61
CA LEU A 38 7.21 0.04 -3.35
C LEU A 38 7.58 1.05 -2.26
N ASP A 39 8.87 1.37 -2.10
CA ASP A 39 9.33 2.38 -1.14
C ASP A 39 8.78 3.79 -1.43
N GLN A 40 8.63 4.14 -2.70
CA GLN A 40 8.01 5.40 -3.10
C GLN A 40 6.55 5.45 -2.68
N HIS A 41 5.79 4.38 -2.90
CA HIS A 41 4.40 4.28 -2.42
C HIS A 41 4.32 4.40 -0.90
N GLN A 42 5.21 3.70 -0.18
CA GLN A 42 5.29 3.79 1.28
C GLN A 42 5.47 5.22 1.75
N ARG A 43 6.49 5.92 1.24
CA ARG A 43 6.78 7.33 1.63
C ARG A 43 5.58 8.24 1.34
N GLN A 44 4.98 8.09 0.17
CA GLN A 44 3.82 8.91 -0.23
C GLN A 44 2.60 8.67 0.68
N LEU A 45 2.24 7.40 0.90
CA LEU A 45 1.08 7.05 1.72
C LEU A 45 1.29 7.43 3.19
N ARG A 46 2.47 7.18 3.76
CA ARG A 46 2.82 7.58 5.13
C ARG A 46 2.64 9.09 5.35
N SER A 47 3.13 9.90 4.40
CA SER A 47 2.99 11.35 4.48
C SER A 47 1.52 11.82 4.47
N LEU A 48 0.65 11.12 3.74
CA LEU A 48 -0.75 11.48 3.60
C LEU A 48 -1.60 10.99 4.78
N LEU A 49 -1.29 9.82 5.34
CA LEU A 49 -2.02 9.17 6.44
C LEU A 49 -1.67 9.68 7.84
N GLY A 50 -0.51 10.32 8.03
CA GLY A 50 -0.16 10.94 9.31
C GLY A 50 -0.05 9.93 10.44
N GLU A 51 -0.94 10.00 11.43
CA GLU A 51 -0.96 9.10 12.59
C GLU A 51 -1.17 7.62 12.21
N ASP A 52 -1.88 7.35 11.12
CA ASP A 52 -2.10 6.00 10.60
C ASP A 52 -0.99 5.54 9.62
N ALA A 53 0.19 6.17 9.63
CA ALA A 53 1.26 5.90 8.67
C ALA A 53 1.75 4.44 8.67
N ASP A 54 1.72 3.76 9.81
CA ASP A 54 2.25 2.40 9.94
C ASP A 54 1.46 1.38 9.09
N VAL A 55 0.17 1.61 8.87
CA VAL A 55 -0.67 0.76 8.00
C VAL A 55 -0.14 0.71 6.57
N ALA A 56 0.43 1.82 6.07
CA ALA A 56 1.05 1.84 4.75
C ALA A 56 2.38 1.06 4.73
N SER A 57 3.15 1.12 5.81
CA SER A 57 4.37 0.32 5.94
C SER A 57 4.05 -1.18 5.98
N ASP A 58 3.05 -1.59 6.75
CA ASP A 58 2.66 -2.99 6.85
C ASP A 58 2.25 -3.58 5.51
N ALA A 59 1.46 -2.85 4.72
CA ALA A 59 1.04 -3.29 3.39
C ALA A 59 2.22 -3.41 2.41
N ILE A 60 3.17 -2.47 2.46
CA ILE A 60 4.34 -2.48 1.59
C ILE A 60 5.34 -3.57 2.00
N ASP A 61 5.57 -3.77 3.29
CA ASP A 61 6.45 -4.83 3.79
C ASP A 61 5.86 -6.21 3.50
N ALA A 62 4.54 -6.38 3.61
CA ALA A 62 3.87 -7.61 3.19
C ALA A 62 4.05 -7.86 1.68
N ALA A 63 3.95 -6.83 0.85
CA ALA A 63 4.18 -6.95 -0.60
C ALA A 63 5.62 -7.37 -0.93
N LYS A 64 6.62 -6.78 -0.27
CA LYS A 64 8.02 -7.19 -0.44
C LYS A 64 8.25 -8.65 -0.03
N ARG A 65 7.62 -9.09 1.07
CA ARG A 65 7.67 -10.50 1.51
C ARG A 65 7.06 -11.45 0.47
N VAL A 66 5.94 -11.09 -0.16
CA VAL A 66 5.32 -11.91 -1.22
C VAL A 66 6.27 -12.16 -2.39
N ILE A 67 7.01 -11.12 -2.80
CA ILE A 67 7.93 -11.24 -3.94
C ILE A 67 9.19 -12.01 -3.56
N GLY A 68 9.73 -11.75 -2.36
CA GLY A 68 11.00 -12.32 -1.89
C GLY A 68 10.92 -13.71 -1.29
N ALA A 69 9.74 -14.21 -0.94
CA ALA A 69 9.59 -15.51 -0.30
C ALA A 69 9.70 -16.67 -1.29
N ALA A 70 10.44 -17.72 -0.92
CA ALA A 70 10.51 -18.96 -1.69
C ALA A 70 9.15 -19.71 -1.73
N ASP A 71 8.36 -19.62 -0.66
CA ASP A 71 6.96 -20.03 -0.60
C ASP A 71 6.09 -18.81 -0.25
N PRO A 72 5.32 -18.27 -1.22
CA PRO A 72 4.55 -17.05 -1.01
C PRO A 72 3.20 -17.30 -0.32
N GLY A 73 2.80 -18.53 0.03
CA GLY A 73 1.46 -18.82 0.56
C GLY A 73 1.07 -17.99 1.78
N ALA A 74 1.88 -18.01 2.84
CA ALA A 74 1.63 -17.20 4.04
C ALA A 74 1.79 -15.68 3.79
N PRO A 75 2.85 -15.20 3.10
CA PRO A 75 2.95 -13.79 2.70
C PRO A 75 1.75 -13.25 1.90
N LEU A 76 1.14 -14.07 1.03
CA LEU A 76 -0.03 -13.67 0.24
C LEU A 76 -1.25 -13.39 1.13
N LEU A 77 -1.48 -14.22 2.14
CA LEU A 77 -2.53 -13.99 3.14
C LEU A 77 -2.27 -12.72 3.94
N MET A 78 -1.02 -12.50 4.36
CA MET A 78 -0.63 -11.28 5.08
C MET A 78 -0.84 -10.03 4.23
N LEU A 79 -0.48 -10.08 2.95
CA LEU A 79 -0.71 -8.98 2.01
C LEU A 79 -2.20 -8.70 1.84
N ALA A 80 -3.03 -9.73 1.70
CA ALA A 80 -4.48 -9.55 1.59
C ALA A 80 -5.08 -8.84 2.81
N MET A 81 -4.68 -9.24 4.02
CA MET A 81 -5.13 -8.58 5.25
C MET A 81 -4.63 -7.13 5.35
N ALA A 82 -3.35 -6.90 5.06
CA ALA A 82 -2.76 -5.55 5.14
C ALA A 82 -3.39 -4.59 4.12
N ARG A 83 -3.72 -5.08 2.91
CA ARG A 83 -4.46 -4.31 1.88
C ARG A 83 -5.84 -3.89 2.37
N GLU A 84 -6.59 -4.78 3.00
CA GLU A 84 -7.92 -4.43 3.54
C GLU A 84 -7.81 -3.41 4.68
N THR A 85 -6.82 -3.55 5.56
CA THR A 85 -6.55 -2.57 6.63
C THR A 85 -6.19 -1.20 6.05
N LEU A 86 -5.35 -1.15 5.00
CA LEU A 86 -5.03 0.09 4.30
C LEU A 86 -6.26 0.70 3.64
N ALA A 87 -7.05 -0.09 2.92
CA ALA A 87 -8.25 0.38 2.23
C ALA A 87 -9.31 0.91 3.20
N SER A 88 -9.55 0.22 4.33
CA SER A 88 -10.47 0.67 5.38
C SER A 88 -10.01 1.98 6.01
N THR A 89 -8.72 2.12 6.29
CA THR A 89 -8.11 3.35 6.84
C THR A 89 -8.23 4.52 5.85
N VAL A 90 -7.90 4.29 4.57
CA VAL A 90 -8.05 5.31 3.52
C VAL A 90 -9.51 5.75 3.39
N ARG A 91 -10.48 4.82 3.40
CA ARG A 91 -11.91 5.15 3.38
C ARG A 91 -12.30 6.03 4.57
N ARG A 92 -11.83 5.70 5.78
CA ARG A 92 -12.06 6.50 7.00
C ARG A 92 -11.52 7.93 6.85
N HIS A 93 -10.28 8.09 6.40
CA HIS A 93 -9.66 9.40 6.15
C HIS A 93 -10.46 10.24 5.14
N LEU A 94 -10.87 9.63 4.03
CA LEU A 94 -11.64 10.32 3.00
C LEU A 94 -13.05 10.73 3.49
N SER A 95 -13.67 9.95 4.38
CA SER A 95 -14.95 10.29 5.00
C SER A 95 -14.81 11.45 5.98
N MET A 96 -13.79 11.45 6.84
CA MET A 96 -13.57 12.53 7.82
C MET A 96 -13.33 13.89 7.15
N VAL A 97 -12.63 13.92 6.00
CA VAL A 97 -12.42 15.18 5.28
C VAL A 97 -13.70 15.70 4.62
N ARG A 98 -14.65 14.81 4.26
CA ARG A 98 -15.96 15.24 3.73
C ARG A 98 -16.85 15.88 4.78
N GLU A 99 -16.71 15.51 6.05
CA GLU A 99 -17.49 16.08 7.15
C GLU A 99 -16.94 17.42 7.65
N ALA A 100 -15.66 17.71 7.37
CA ALA A 100 -14.98 18.94 7.77
C ALA A 100 -14.99 20.05 6.69
N ALA A 101 -15.61 19.81 5.53
CA ALA A 101 -15.69 20.72 4.38
C ALA A 101 -17.11 21.26 4.21
#